data_AF-A0A2N5P2H8-F1
#
_entry.id   AF-A0A2N5P2H8-F1
#
_cell.length_a   1.000
_cell.length_b   1.000
_cell.length_c   1.000
_cell.angle_alpha   90.00
_cell.angle_beta   90.00
_cell.angle_gamma   90.00
#
_symmetry.space_group_name_H-M   'P 1'
#
loop_
_entity.id
_entity.type
_entity.pdbx_description
1 polymer ?
#
loop_
_entity_poly.entity_id
_entity_poly.type
_entity_poly.pdbx_seq_one_letter_code
_entity_poly.pdbx_strand_id
1 'polypeptide(L)'
;MEQLQKFIRNVKGSREMEERFMIFEEMLKEERAAGFAKGRAEGVAEGRISESKDTLLLFLQNLGTVPKVLSDQIEEQGDLDVLKEWLRMAFQSKSVEEFAKKIK
;
A
#
# COMPACT_ATOMS: atom_id res chain seq x y z
N MET A 1 14.07 42.72 44.67
CA MET A 1 12.97 41.78 44.38
C MET A 1 12.65 41.67 42.89
N GLU A 2 12.63 42.78 42.12
CA GLU A 2 12.30 42.76 40.68
C GLU A 2 13.24 41.93 39.80
N GLN A 3 14.56 41.96 40.06
CA GLN A 3 15.54 41.20 39.27
C GLN A 3 15.35 39.67 39.36
N LEU A 4 15.02 39.16 40.55
CA LEU A 4 14.75 37.74 40.77
C LEU A 4 13.47 37.30 40.05
N GLN A 5 12.41 38.11 40.08
CA GLN A 5 11.17 37.81 39.35
C GLN A 5 11.37 37.79 37.83
N LYS A 6 12.17 38.73 37.29
CA LYS A 6 12.54 38.75 35.86
C LYS A 6 13.33 37.51 35.46
N PHE A 7 14.28 37.08 36.30
CA PHE A 7 15.04 35.85 36.08
C PHE A 7 14.13 34.61 36.07
N ILE A 8 13.26 34.46 37.07
CA ILE A 8 12.30 33.35 37.15
C ILE A 8 11.39 33.31 35.90
N ARG A 9 10.89 34.47 35.45
CA ARG A 9 10.04 34.55 34.25
C ARG A 9 10.78 34.09 32.99
N ASN A 10 12.04 34.49 32.82
CA ASN A 10 12.84 34.09 31.67
C ASN A 10 13.15 32.59 31.67
N VAL A 11 13.50 32.02 32.83
CA VAL A 11 13.75 30.57 32.96
C VAL A 11 12.48 29.77 32.65
N LYS A 12 11.32 30.20 33.17
CA LYS A 12 10.03 29.56 32.86
C LYS A 12 9.69 29.63 31.37
N GLY A 13 9.83 30.81 30.75
CA GLY A 13 9.59 30.97 29.31
C GLY A 13 10.53 30.12 28.45
N SER A 14 11.80 29.99 28.84
CA SER A 14 12.77 29.11 28.16
C SER A 14 12.37 27.65 28.27
N ARG A 15 11.94 27.20 29.46
CA ARG A 15 11.53 25.83 29.69
C ARG A 15 10.21 25.48 28.99
N GLU A 16 9.24 26.39 29.00
CA GLU A 16 8.00 26.23 28.23
C GLU A 16 8.28 26.15 26.72
N MET A 17 9.27 26.90 26.23
CA MET A 17 9.70 26.82 24.83
C MET A 17 10.39 25.49 24.52
N GLU A 18 11.23 24.99 25.42
CA GLU A 18 11.88 23.67 25.30
C GLU A 18 10.84 22.54 25.29
N GLU A 19 9.86 22.56 26.20
CA GLU A 19 8.76 21.59 26.24
C GLU A 19 7.95 21.61 24.93
N ARG A 20 7.65 22.79 24.39
CA ARG A 20 6.98 22.92 23.08
C ARG A 20 7.83 22.38 21.93
N PHE A 21 9.13 22.61 21.96
CA PHE A 21 10.05 22.12 20.94
C PHE A 21 10.15 20.59 20.97
N MET A 22 10.24 20.00 22.16
CA MET A 22 10.22 18.54 22.32
C MET A 22 8.94 17.92 21.74
N ILE A 23 7.77 18.47 22.07
CA ILE A 23 6.49 18.02 21.52
C ILE A 23 6.49 18.12 19.99
N PHE A 24 7.00 19.23 19.44
CA PHE A 24 7.06 19.40 17.99
C PHE A 24 7.98 18.37 17.31
N GLU A 25 9.14 18.07 17.90
CA GLU A 25 10.03 17.03 17.39
C GLU A 25 9.40 15.64 17.45
N GLU A 26 8.66 15.33 18.51
CA GLU A 26 7.90 14.08 18.62
C GLU A 26 6.83 14.00 17.54
N MET A 27 6.05 15.06 17.34
CA MET A 27 5.05 15.13 16.26
C MET A 27 5.67 14.92 14.87
N LEU A 28 6.83 15.53 14.58
CA LEU A 28 7.53 15.33 13.31
C LEU A 28 8.01 13.87 13.12
N LYS A 29 8.46 13.22 14.20
CA LYS A 29 8.85 11.80 14.16
C LYS A 29 7.65 10.91 13.90
N GLU A 30 6.52 11.19 14.54
CA GLU A 30 5.26 10.47 14.34
C GLU A 30 4.74 10.63 12.90
N GLU A 31 4.73 11.85 12.37
CA GLU A 31 4.28 12.13 11.00
C GLU A 31 5.14 11.37 9.97
N ARG A 32 6.47 11.39 10.14
CA ARG A 32 7.39 10.62 9.30
C ARG A 32 7.13 9.12 9.40
N ALA A 33 6.92 8.59 10.61
CA ALA A 33 6.63 7.17 10.81
C ALA A 33 5.30 6.76 10.16
N ALA A 34 4.26 7.59 10.30
CA ALA A 34 2.96 7.39 9.66
C ALA A 34 3.08 7.40 8.13
N GLY A 35 3.88 8.32 7.57
CA GLY A 35 4.18 8.36 6.13
C GLY A 35 4.83 7.06 5.63
N PHE A 36 5.84 6.55 6.34
CA PHE A 36 6.46 5.27 6.00
C PHE A 36 5.49 4.09 6.10
N ALA A 37 4.65 4.06 7.14
CA ALA A 37 3.65 3.01 7.31
C ALA A 37 2.62 3.01 6.18
N LYS A 38 2.13 4.19 5.80
CA LYS A 38 1.20 4.36 4.67
C LYS A 38 1.83 3.91 3.36
N GLY A 39 3.03 4.39 3.03
CA GLY A 39 3.72 4.01 1.80
C GLY A 39 4.02 2.50 1.73
N ARG A 40 4.37 1.87 2.85
CA ARG A 40 4.52 0.41 2.92
C ARG A 40 3.19 -0.31 2.65
N ALA A 41 2.09 0.17 3.24
CA ALA A 41 0.78 -0.45 3.04
C ALA A 41 0.31 -0.36 1.59
N GLU A 42 0.47 0.81 0.95
CA GLU A 42 0.17 1.03 -0.46
C GLU A 42 1.03 0.12 -1.36
N GLY A 43 2.35 0.08 -1.15
CA GLY A 43 3.24 -0.78 -1.93
C GLY A 43 2.95 -2.27 -1.76
N VAL A 44 2.54 -2.73 -0.58
CA VAL A 44 2.10 -4.12 -0.36
C VAL A 44 0.80 -4.41 -1.12
N ALA A 45 -0.14 -3.46 -1.14
CA ALA A 45 -1.40 -3.63 -1.86
C ALA A 45 -1.17 -3.73 -3.38
N GLU A 46 -0.36 -2.81 -3.94
CA GLU A 46 0.03 -2.83 -5.35
C GLU A 46 0.79 -4.10 -5.72
N GLY A 47 1.76 -4.50 -4.88
CA GLY A 47 2.54 -5.72 -5.09
C GLY A 47 1.68 -6.98 -5.16
N ARG A 48 0.66 -7.09 -4.29
CA ARG A 48 -0.28 -8.23 -4.32
C ARG A 48 -1.13 -8.28 -5.59
N ILE A 49 -1.53 -7.13 -6.12
CA ILE A 49 -2.26 -7.05 -7.39
C ILE A 49 -1.36 -7.50 -8.54
N SER A 50 -0.13 -6.97 -8.62
CA SER A 50 0.84 -7.35 -9.65
C SER A 50 1.17 -8.84 -9.60
N GLU A 51 1.47 -9.38 -8.41
CA GLU A 51 1.78 -10.80 -8.24
C GLU A 51 0.60 -11.71 -8.64
N SER A 52 -0.63 -11.30 -8.35
CA SER A 52 -1.82 -12.06 -8.73
C SER A 52 -2.02 -12.10 -10.24
N LYS A 53 -1.74 -10.99 -10.94
CA LYS A 53 -1.76 -10.92 -12.41
C LYS A 53 -0.70 -11.82 -13.03
N ASP A 54 0.54 -11.69 -12.57
CA ASP A 54 1.67 -12.50 -13.05
C ASP A 54 1.41 -13.99 -12.85
N THR A 55 0.90 -14.37 -11.68
CA THR A 55 0.56 -15.76 -11.35
C THR A 55 -0.55 -16.29 -12.26
N LEU A 56 -1.59 -15.48 -12.50
CA LEU A 56 -2.70 -15.86 -13.35
C LEU A 56 -2.24 -16.06 -14.80
N LEU A 57 -1.48 -15.11 -15.34
CA LEU A 57 -0.94 -15.18 -16.71
C LEU A 57 -0.02 -16.39 -16.87
N LEU A 58 0.89 -16.61 -15.92
CA LEU A 58 1.79 -17.77 -15.93
C LEU A 58 1.00 -19.08 -15.93
N PHE A 59 -0.05 -19.17 -15.11
CA PHE A 59 -0.90 -20.36 -15.08
C PHE A 59 -1.63 -20.58 -16.41
N LEU A 60 -2.20 -19.53 -17.01
CA LEU A 60 -2.91 -19.64 -18.29
C LEU A 60 -1.96 -20.01 -19.44
N GLN A 61 -0.71 -19.54 -19.42
CA GLN A 61 0.31 -19.95 -20.40
C GLN A 61 0.59 -21.46 -20.36
N ASN A 62 0.46 -22.11 -19.20
CA ASN A 62 0.56 -23.57 -19.08
C ASN A 62 -0.64 -24.31 -19.69
N LEU A 63 -1.80 -23.65 -19.79
CA LEU A 63 -3.01 -24.22 -20.40
C LEU A 63 -3.09 -23.98 -21.92
N GLY A 64 -2.34 -23.01 -22.45
CA GLY A 64 -2.31 -22.70 -23.87
C GLY A 64 -1.84 -21.28 -24.18
N THR A 65 -1.97 -20.87 -25.44
CA THR A 65 -1.64 -19.50 -25.85
C THR A 65 -2.66 -18.52 -25.30
N VAL A 66 -2.21 -17.53 -24.51
CA VAL A 66 -3.05 -16.45 -23.97
C VAL A 66 -3.28 -15.40 -25.05
N PRO A 67 -4.53 -15.16 -25.50
CA PRO A 67 -4.82 -14.09 -26.45
C PRO A 67 -4.49 -12.72 -25.85
N LYS A 68 -3.97 -11.81 -26.68
CA LYS A 68 -3.58 -10.47 -26.21
C LYS A 68 -4.71 -9.72 -25.50
N VAL A 69 -5.93 -9.80 -26.04
CA VAL A 69 -7.14 -9.19 -25.43
C VAL A 69 -7.37 -9.67 -23.99
N LEU A 70 -7.14 -10.96 -23.74
CA LEU A 70 -7.28 -11.54 -22.40
C LEU A 70 -6.15 -11.07 -21.47
N SER A 71 -4.93 -10.99 -22.00
CA SER A 71 -3.78 -10.46 -21.26
C SER A 71 -4.01 -9.00 -20.85
N ASP A 72 -4.45 -8.17 -21.79
CA ASP A 72 -4.73 -6.75 -21.54
C ASP A 72 -5.85 -6.60 -20.48
N GLN A 73 -6.90 -7.43 -20.53
CA GLN A 73 -7.97 -7.46 -19.51
C GLN A 73 -7.44 -7.83 -18.11
N ILE A 74 -6.46 -8.73 -18.02
CA ILE A 74 -5.81 -9.10 -16.75
C ILE A 74 -4.92 -7.96 -16.23
N GLU A 75 -4.17 -7.33 -17.12
CA GLU A 75 -3.31 -6.19 -16.78
C GLU A 75 -4.10 -4.96 -16.31
N GLU A 76 -5.29 -4.73 -16.86
CA GLU A 76 -6.16 -3.62 -16.45
C GLU A 76 -6.89 -3.86 -15.12
N GLN A 77 -6.94 -5.10 -14.63
CA GLN A 77 -7.68 -5.41 -13.40
C GLN A 77 -7.00 -4.83 -12.15
N GLY A 78 -7.67 -3.91 -11.46
CA GLY A 78 -7.17 -3.28 -10.24
C GLY A 78 -7.70 -3.91 -8.94
N ASP A 79 -8.73 -4.76 -9.03
CA ASP A 79 -9.36 -5.37 -7.87
C ASP A 79 -8.75 -6.74 -7.54
N LEU A 80 -8.13 -6.82 -6.36
CA LEU A 80 -7.48 -8.04 -5.87
C LEU A 80 -8.48 -9.19 -5.66
N ASP A 81 -9.72 -8.91 -5.25
CA ASP A 81 -10.70 -9.97 -5.01
C ASP A 81 -11.26 -10.52 -6.32
N VAL A 82 -11.38 -9.67 -7.35
CA VAL A 82 -11.67 -10.14 -8.72
C VAL A 82 -10.54 -11.03 -9.24
N LEU A 83 -9.27 -10.62 -9.04
CA LEU A 83 -8.11 -11.43 -9.45
C LEU A 83 -8.04 -12.78 -8.73
N LYS A 84 -8.39 -12.85 -7.44
CA LYS A 84 -8.46 -14.13 -6.70
C LYS A 84 -9.54 -15.05 -7.27
N GLU A 85 -10.71 -14.50 -7.61
CA GLU A 85 -11.78 -15.30 -8.21
C GLU A 85 -11.38 -15.78 -9.61
N TRP A 86 -10.69 -14.94 -10.39
CA TRP A 86 -10.12 -15.34 -11.67
C TRP A 86 -9.08 -16.45 -11.51
N LEU A 87 -8.17 -16.36 -10.53
CA LEU A 87 -7.25 -17.44 -10.21
C LEU A 87 -7.98 -18.75 -9.89
N ARG A 88 -9.04 -18.69 -9.08
CA ARG A 88 -9.86 -19.85 -8.76
C ARG A 88 -10.51 -20.46 -10.01
N MET A 89 -11.06 -19.63 -10.89
CA MET A 89 -11.63 -20.07 -12.17
C MET A 89 -10.57 -20.66 -13.10
N ALA A 90 -9.36 -20.08 -13.13
CA ALA A 90 -8.26 -20.57 -13.92
C ALA A 90 -7.86 -21.99 -13.47
N PHE A 91 -7.66 -22.21 -12.16
CA PHE A 91 -7.36 -23.54 -11.60
C PHE A 91 -8.41 -24.61 -11.91
N GLN A 92 -9.66 -24.21 -12.15
CA GLN A 92 -10.75 -25.12 -12.53
C GLN A 92 -10.91 -25.31 -14.03
N SER A 93 -10.17 -24.57 -14.85
CA SER A 93 -10.27 -24.58 -16.31
C SER A 93 -9.23 -25.51 -16.91
N LYS A 94 -9.59 -26.18 -18.01
CA LYS A 94 -8.70 -27.11 -18.73
C LYS A 94 -8.03 -26.48 -19.95
N SER A 95 -8.51 -25.31 -20.38
CA SER A 95 -7.92 -24.54 -21.47
C SER A 95 -8.13 -23.04 -21.25
N VAL A 96 -7.39 -22.22 -22.00
CA VAL A 96 -7.53 -20.76 -21.97
C VAL A 96 -8.92 -20.32 -22.46
N GLU A 97 -9.48 -20.99 -23.46
CA GLU A 97 -10.81 -20.69 -24.01
C GLU A 97 -11.92 -21.00 -23.01
N GLU A 98 -11.77 -22.07 -22.21
CA GLU A 98 -12.72 -22.38 -21.14
C GLU A 98 -12.70 -21.29 -20.07
N PHE A 99 -11.50 -20.87 -19.65
CA PHE A 99 -11.33 -19.78 -18.70
C PHE A 99 -11.92 -18.47 -19.23
N ALA A 100 -11.60 -18.09 -20.47
CA ALA A 100 -12.09 -16.85 -21.10
C ALA A 100 -13.63 -16.79 -21.17
N LYS A 101 -14.30 -17.94 -21.27
CA LYS A 101 -15.78 -18.01 -21.22
C LYS A 101 -16.37 -17.76 -19.82
N LYS A 102 -15.61 -18.03 -18.76
CA LYS A 102 -16.05 -17.90 -17.36
C LYS A 102 -15.89 -16.48 -16.82
N ILE A 103 -14.86 -15.74 -17.26
CA ILE A 103 -14.56 -14.39 -16.74
C ILE A 103 -15.31 -13.25 -17.44
N LYS A 104 -16.50 -13.51 -17.96
CA LYS A 104 -17.33 -12.51 -18.64
C LYS A 104 -17.77 -11.39 -17.72
#